data_AF-A0A4Q2J4K7-F1
#
_entry.id   AF-A0A4Q2J4K7-F1
#
_cell.length_a   1.000
_cell.length_b   1.000
_cell.length_c   1.000
_cell.angle_alpha   90.00
_cell.angle_beta   90.00
_cell.angle_gamma   90.00
#
_symmetry.space_group_name_H-M   'P 1'
#
loop_
_entity.id
_entity.type
_entity.pdbx_description
1 polymer ?
#
loop_
_entity_poly.entity_id
_entity_poly.type
_entity_poly.pdbx_seq_one_letter_code
_entity_poly.pdbx_strand_id
1 'polypeptide(L)'
;MSVAPADGTSVAGGAPIDVVVEIVNGGDGPLPAGKLSIGVAASGIYDTADLDAWTSDGGLPASARTVSERATDALPVGAATTLQFTIPAGATDAGDPAIGLAASLESGGADVAGGTTAVANALVTDDDRPGLAIVYPLTVPADEGGILPADRLASWTGPTGLLTRQLEAVSGAGVAVGIDPRIPVSIRALGSSAPESAVSWLEALAEMPNEVFPLAYADADLAAQSQAGLDAPLEPIGFADIVDPADFAEPQGPAGATTAPGEAPTDAELLDWDFTRTDLAWPADDTVASGDLDRFAAGGLTTAILAPGNVEPTGGAANAAATIDGRGAVVADGRLQDPLRL
;
A
#
# COMPACT_ATOMS: atom_id res chain seq x y z
N MET A 1 -0.61 -17.34 -18.07
CA MET A 1 -2.03 -17.28 -18.48
C MET A 1 -2.78 -16.59 -17.37
N SER A 2 -3.84 -15.85 -17.68
CA SER A 2 -4.73 -15.25 -16.69
C SER A 2 -6.17 -15.61 -16.99
N VAL A 3 -7.00 -15.66 -15.95
CA VAL A 3 -8.45 -15.90 -16.01
C VAL A 3 -9.12 -14.89 -15.10
N ALA A 4 -10.16 -14.21 -15.58
CA ALA A 4 -10.88 -13.20 -14.82
C ALA A 4 -12.33 -13.06 -15.33
N PRO A 5 -13.27 -12.56 -14.52
CA PRO A 5 -14.55 -12.11 -15.02
C PRO A 5 -14.36 -11.09 -16.14
N ALA A 6 -15.23 -11.13 -17.16
CA ALA A 6 -15.20 -10.17 -18.25
C ALA A 6 -15.55 -8.76 -17.78
N ASP A 7 -16.45 -8.67 -16.79
CA ASP A 7 -17.00 -7.42 -16.28
C ASP A 7 -16.81 -7.32 -14.75
N GLY A 8 -15.98 -6.37 -14.33
CA GLY A 8 -15.82 -6.00 -12.91
C GLY A 8 -14.92 -6.90 -12.08
N THR A 9 -14.92 -6.66 -10.77
CA THR A 9 -14.08 -7.34 -9.77
C THR A 9 -14.87 -8.29 -8.85
N SER A 10 -16.19 -8.39 -9.08
CA SER A 10 -17.09 -9.28 -8.36
C SER A 10 -18.12 -9.88 -9.33
N VAL A 11 -18.71 -11.00 -8.94
CA VAL A 11 -19.67 -11.76 -9.75
C VAL A 11 -20.91 -12.10 -8.94
N ALA A 12 -22.03 -12.41 -9.61
CA ALA A 12 -23.20 -12.96 -8.95
C ALA A 12 -23.15 -14.49 -9.00
N GLY A 13 -22.89 -15.15 -7.87
CA GLY A 13 -22.90 -16.60 -7.76
C GLY A 13 -24.28 -17.19 -8.17
N GLY A 14 -24.29 -18.36 -8.80
CA GLY A 14 -25.51 -19.00 -9.31
C GLY A 14 -26.03 -18.45 -10.64
N ALA A 15 -25.67 -17.22 -11.01
CA ALA A 15 -25.96 -16.66 -12.34
C ALA A 15 -24.90 -17.10 -13.37
N PRO A 16 -25.15 -16.96 -14.68
CA PRO A 16 -24.09 -17.08 -15.67
C PRO A 16 -22.99 -16.04 -15.44
N ILE A 17 -21.74 -16.43 -15.63
CA ILE A 17 -20.58 -15.55 -15.45
C ILE A 17 -19.77 -15.56 -16.75
N ASP A 18 -19.62 -14.41 -17.38
CA ASP A 18 -18.71 -14.26 -18.51
C ASP A 18 -17.27 -14.11 -18.02
N VAL A 19 -16.37 -14.88 -18.61
CA VAL A 19 -14.98 -15.02 -18.20
C VAL A 19 -14.08 -14.82 -19.42
N VAL A 20 -13.01 -14.07 -19.20
CA VAL A 20 -11.94 -13.85 -20.16
C VAL A 20 -10.72 -14.66 -19.74
N VAL A 21 -10.16 -15.41 -20.67
CA VAL A 21 -8.86 -16.08 -20.51
C VAL A 21 -7.87 -15.48 -21.48
N GLU A 22 -6.74 -15.00 -20.96
CA GLU A 22 -5.61 -14.55 -21.76
C GLU A 22 -4.46 -15.55 -21.68
N ILE A 23 -3.97 -15.94 -22.85
CA ILE A 23 -2.82 -16.82 -23.01
C ILE A 23 -1.71 -16.01 -23.68
N VAL A 24 -0.60 -15.83 -22.98
CA VAL A 24 0.63 -15.22 -23.51
C VAL A 24 1.69 -16.31 -23.62
N ASN A 25 2.26 -16.50 -24.82
CA ASN A 25 3.40 -17.39 -24.99
C ASN A 25 4.71 -16.64 -24.70
N GLY A 26 5.14 -16.68 -23.44
CA GLY A 26 6.43 -16.12 -23.01
C GLY A 26 7.62 -17.09 -23.12
N GLY A 27 7.44 -18.28 -23.69
CA GLY A 27 8.49 -19.29 -23.79
C GLY A 27 9.38 -19.13 -25.04
N ASP A 28 10.37 -20.02 -25.18
CA ASP A 28 11.37 -19.97 -26.26
C ASP A 28 10.93 -20.70 -27.55
N GLY A 29 9.72 -21.28 -27.57
CA GLY A 29 9.18 -22.05 -28.69
C GLY A 29 7.69 -21.81 -28.91
N PRO A 30 7.13 -22.19 -30.07
CA PRO A 30 5.71 -22.07 -30.32
C PRO A 30 4.92 -22.93 -29.32
N LEU A 31 3.89 -22.35 -28.73
CA LEU A 31 2.92 -23.06 -27.90
C LEU A 31 1.98 -23.83 -28.86
N PRO A 32 1.94 -25.17 -28.84
CA PRO A 32 1.12 -25.91 -29.79
C PRO A 32 -0.37 -25.74 -29.49
N ALA A 33 -1.20 -26.03 -30.50
CA ALA A 33 -2.64 -26.14 -30.33
C ALA A 33 -2.99 -27.14 -29.22
N GLY A 34 -4.05 -26.87 -28.49
CA GLY A 34 -4.40 -27.65 -27.31
C GLY A 34 -5.87 -27.51 -26.92
N LYS A 35 -6.22 -28.08 -25.77
CA LYS A 35 -7.55 -27.98 -25.16
C LYS A 35 -7.47 -27.07 -23.95
N LEU A 36 -8.18 -25.95 -24.00
CA LEU A 36 -8.37 -25.04 -22.87
C LEU A 36 -9.62 -25.46 -22.11
N SER A 37 -9.47 -25.75 -20.82
CA SER A 37 -10.54 -26.14 -19.91
C SER A 37 -10.73 -25.06 -18.84
N ILE A 38 -11.99 -24.67 -18.60
CA ILE A 38 -12.38 -23.71 -17.56
C ILE A 38 -13.00 -24.48 -16.41
N GLY A 39 -12.52 -24.20 -15.20
CA GLY A 39 -12.99 -24.77 -13.96
C GLY A 39 -13.52 -23.72 -13.00
N VAL A 40 -14.39 -24.18 -12.10
CA VAL A 40 -14.84 -23.44 -10.93
C VAL A 40 -14.57 -24.25 -9.69
N ALA A 41 -14.39 -23.61 -8.54
CA ALA A 41 -14.25 -24.31 -7.27
C ALA A 41 -15.49 -25.18 -7.00
N ALA A 42 -15.29 -26.43 -6.57
CA ALA A 42 -16.39 -27.34 -6.28
C ALA A 42 -17.20 -26.94 -5.04
N SER A 43 -16.62 -26.14 -4.17
CA SER A 43 -17.23 -25.44 -3.04
C SER A 43 -16.75 -23.98 -3.05
N GLY A 44 -17.47 -23.09 -2.38
CA GLY A 44 -16.99 -21.73 -2.14
C GLY A 44 -15.64 -21.67 -1.44
N ILE A 45 -14.99 -20.52 -1.57
CA ILE A 45 -13.76 -20.18 -0.84
C ILE A 45 -14.18 -19.38 0.39
N TYR A 46 -14.11 -19.98 1.57
CA TYR A 46 -14.65 -19.40 2.81
C TYR A 46 -13.57 -18.76 3.68
N ASP A 47 -12.32 -19.19 3.54
CA ASP A 47 -11.20 -18.66 4.30
C ASP A 47 -9.90 -18.59 3.47
N THR A 48 -8.82 -18.15 4.12
CA THR A 48 -7.51 -18.00 3.49
C THR A 48 -6.86 -19.35 3.15
N ALA A 49 -7.17 -20.42 3.87
CA ALA A 49 -6.65 -21.75 3.57
C ALA A 49 -7.33 -22.35 2.32
N ASP A 50 -8.64 -22.12 2.16
CA ASP A 50 -9.37 -22.43 0.93
C ASP A 50 -8.79 -21.66 -0.26
N LEU A 51 -8.49 -20.37 -0.07
CA LEU A 51 -7.90 -19.52 -1.11
C LEU A 51 -6.50 -19.98 -1.52
N ASP A 52 -5.67 -20.35 -0.55
CA ASP A 52 -4.31 -20.85 -0.81
C ASP A 52 -4.37 -22.18 -1.57
N ALA A 53 -5.23 -23.10 -1.11
CA ALA A 53 -5.44 -24.38 -1.79
C ALA A 53 -6.02 -24.21 -3.19
N TRP A 54 -6.82 -23.17 -3.42
CA TRP A 54 -7.34 -22.84 -4.75
C TRP A 54 -6.28 -22.28 -5.70
N THR A 55 -5.34 -21.50 -5.18
CA THR A 55 -4.39 -20.73 -6.00
C THR A 55 -3.02 -21.41 -6.16
N SER A 56 -2.76 -22.51 -5.45
CA SER A 56 -1.44 -23.17 -5.40
C SER A 56 -1.00 -23.81 -6.72
N ASP A 57 -1.94 -24.29 -7.54
CA ASP A 57 -1.61 -25.26 -8.59
C ASP A 57 -1.37 -24.61 -9.97
N GLY A 58 -1.65 -23.31 -10.14
CA GLY A 58 -1.38 -22.57 -11.39
C GLY A 58 -2.06 -23.17 -12.63
N GLY A 59 -3.08 -24.01 -12.45
CA GLY A 59 -3.79 -24.80 -13.45
C GLY A 59 -5.23 -25.05 -12.99
N LEU A 60 -5.80 -26.23 -13.26
CA LEU A 60 -7.05 -26.66 -12.62
C LEU A 60 -6.73 -27.37 -11.31
N PRO A 61 -7.07 -26.78 -10.13
CA PRO A 61 -6.90 -27.48 -8.85
C PRO A 61 -7.67 -28.80 -8.80
N ALA A 62 -7.25 -29.73 -7.96
CA ALA A 62 -8.00 -30.99 -7.75
C ALA A 62 -9.43 -30.76 -7.22
N SER A 63 -9.66 -29.63 -6.54
CA SER A 63 -10.97 -29.18 -6.08
C SER A 63 -11.80 -28.49 -7.17
N ALA A 64 -11.28 -28.30 -8.38
CA ALA A 64 -11.99 -27.67 -9.47
C ALA A 64 -12.94 -28.65 -10.19
N ARG A 65 -14.10 -28.14 -10.57
CA ARG A 65 -15.01 -28.79 -11.52
C ARG A 65 -14.93 -28.09 -12.86
N THR A 66 -14.53 -28.82 -13.90
CA THR A 66 -14.56 -28.30 -15.28
C THR A 66 -16.00 -28.03 -15.72
N VAL A 67 -16.23 -26.83 -16.23
CA VAL A 67 -17.56 -26.34 -16.66
C VAL A 67 -17.61 -26.00 -18.14
N SER A 68 -16.45 -25.78 -18.78
CA SER A 68 -16.35 -25.48 -20.20
C SER A 68 -15.02 -25.95 -20.76
N GLU A 69 -14.99 -26.32 -22.04
CA GLU A 69 -13.76 -26.66 -22.75
C GLU A 69 -13.80 -26.09 -24.17
N ARG A 70 -12.65 -25.72 -24.73
CA ARG A 70 -12.51 -25.26 -26.10
C ARG A 70 -11.13 -25.61 -26.67
N ALA A 71 -11.07 -25.92 -27.95
CA ALA A 71 -9.79 -26.03 -28.65
C ALA A 71 -9.14 -24.65 -28.80
N THR A 72 -7.82 -24.60 -28.77
CA THR A 72 -6.99 -23.42 -29.05
C THR A 72 -6.08 -23.70 -30.23
N ASP A 73 -5.77 -22.65 -30.98
CA ASP A 73 -4.77 -22.71 -32.05
C ASP A 73 -3.35 -22.63 -31.47
N ALA A 74 -2.36 -23.00 -32.29
CA ALA A 74 -0.96 -22.80 -31.93
C ALA A 74 -0.63 -21.31 -31.84
N LEU A 75 0.13 -20.92 -30.82
CA LEU A 75 0.49 -19.53 -30.54
C LEU A 75 2.01 -19.34 -30.71
N PRO A 76 2.47 -18.46 -31.63
CA PRO A 76 3.89 -18.14 -31.79
C PRO A 76 4.51 -17.56 -30.51
N VAL A 77 5.85 -17.60 -30.42
CA VAL A 77 6.60 -16.95 -29.34
C VAL A 77 6.27 -15.45 -29.29
N GLY A 78 6.02 -14.93 -28.08
CA GLY A 78 5.70 -13.54 -27.83
C GLY A 78 4.29 -13.11 -28.23
N ALA A 79 3.48 -14.01 -28.81
CA ALA A 79 2.09 -13.71 -29.14
C ALA A 79 1.18 -13.92 -27.94
N ALA A 80 0.04 -13.23 -27.96
CA ALA A 80 -1.04 -13.36 -26.99
C ALA A 80 -2.37 -13.65 -27.71
N THR A 81 -3.26 -14.39 -27.05
CA THR A 81 -4.63 -14.60 -27.50
C THR A 81 -5.60 -14.52 -26.33
N THR A 82 -6.82 -14.05 -26.61
CA THR A 82 -7.89 -13.90 -25.62
C THR A 82 -9.09 -14.72 -26.04
N LEU A 83 -9.65 -15.50 -25.11
CA LEU A 83 -10.83 -16.32 -25.33
C LEU A 83 -11.90 -15.99 -24.29
N GLN A 84 -13.14 -15.82 -24.74
CA GLN A 84 -14.29 -15.60 -23.88
C GLN A 84 -15.08 -16.89 -23.65
N PHE A 85 -15.50 -17.09 -22.42
CA PHE A 85 -16.32 -18.21 -21.96
C PHE A 85 -17.51 -17.68 -21.17
N THR A 86 -18.61 -18.42 -21.19
CA THR A 86 -19.73 -18.21 -20.28
C THR A 86 -19.81 -19.43 -19.38
N ILE A 87 -19.56 -19.23 -18.09
CA ILE A 87 -19.83 -20.22 -17.06
C ILE A 87 -21.35 -20.30 -16.92
N PRO A 88 -21.97 -21.49 -17.00
CA PRO A 88 -23.41 -21.62 -16.97
C PRO A 88 -23.99 -21.32 -15.59
N ALA A 89 -25.24 -20.85 -15.56
CA ALA A 89 -26.00 -20.70 -14.32
C ALA A 89 -26.01 -22.01 -13.51
N GLY A 90 -25.93 -21.90 -12.19
CA GLY A 90 -25.86 -23.05 -11.27
C GLY A 90 -24.52 -23.79 -11.28
N ALA A 91 -23.52 -23.34 -12.04
CA ALA A 91 -22.16 -23.84 -11.89
C ALA A 91 -21.44 -23.27 -10.67
N THR A 92 -21.90 -22.17 -10.10
CA THR A 92 -21.42 -21.58 -8.84
C THR A 92 -22.60 -21.47 -7.88
N ASP A 93 -22.36 -21.39 -6.58
CA ASP A 93 -23.44 -21.19 -5.60
C ASP A 93 -23.61 -19.69 -5.30
N ALA A 94 -24.87 -19.26 -5.11
CA ALA A 94 -25.18 -17.88 -4.75
C ALA A 94 -24.80 -17.55 -3.29
N GLY A 95 -24.66 -18.55 -2.43
CA GLY A 95 -24.25 -18.43 -1.03
C GLY A 95 -22.75 -18.54 -0.80
N ASP A 96 -21.95 -18.91 -1.79
CA ASP A 96 -20.49 -18.94 -1.67
C ASP A 96 -19.96 -17.50 -1.58
N PRO A 97 -19.16 -17.12 -0.56
CA PRO A 97 -18.70 -15.74 -0.37
C PRO A 97 -17.69 -15.30 -1.45
N ALA A 98 -16.90 -16.24 -1.95
CA ALA A 98 -16.00 -16.03 -3.07
C ALA A 98 -16.07 -17.20 -4.06
N ILE A 99 -15.97 -16.87 -5.34
CA ILE A 99 -16.00 -17.79 -6.46
C ILE A 99 -14.59 -18.02 -6.97
N GLY A 100 -14.12 -19.27 -6.90
CA GLY A 100 -12.88 -19.69 -7.53
C GLY A 100 -13.08 -19.96 -9.02
N LEU A 101 -12.26 -19.33 -9.86
CA LEU A 101 -12.18 -19.56 -11.31
C LEU A 101 -10.78 -20.07 -11.67
N ALA A 102 -10.72 -21.03 -12.59
CA ALA A 102 -9.47 -21.63 -13.04
C ALA A 102 -9.51 -21.91 -14.54
N ALA A 103 -8.34 -21.86 -15.16
CA ALA A 103 -8.12 -22.23 -16.55
C ALA A 103 -6.87 -23.10 -16.67
N SER A 104 -6.94 -24.17 -17.46
CA SER A 104 -5.77 -24.96 -17.85
C SER A 104 -5.77 -25.22 -19.35
N LEU A 105 -4.62 -25.05 -19.98
CA LEU A 105 -4.36 -25.43 -21.36
C LEU A 105 -3.54 -26.71 -21.37
N GLU A 106 -4.13 -27.78 -21.88
CA GLU A 106 -3.48 -29.06 -22.14
C GLU A 106 -3.03 -29.14 -23.60
N SER A 107 -1.77 -29.50 -23.83
CA SER A 107 -1.27 -29.84 -25.17
C SER A 107 -0.33 -31.04 -25.09
N GLY A 108 -0.51 -32.01 -26.01
CA GLY A 108 0.31 -33.23 -26.02
C GLY A 108 0.12 -34.14 -24.78
N GLY A 109 -1.01 -34.03 -24.08
CA GLY A 109 -1.29 -34.81 -22.87
C GLY A 109 -0.68 -34.26 -21.59
N ALA A 110 -0.20 -33.02 -21.60
CA ALA A 110 0.34 -32.32 -20.44
C ALA A 110 -0.24 -30.91 -20.34
N ASP A 111 -0.43 -30.40 -19.11
CA ASP A 111 -0.73 -29.01 -18.87
C ASP A 111 0.50 -28.15 -19.23
N VAL A 112 0.32 -27.23 -20.17
CA VAL A 112 1.38 -26.35 -20.69
C VAL A 112 1.23 -24.90 -20.23
N ALA A 113 0.04 -24.52 -19.76
CA ALA A 113 -0.22 -23.23 -19.12
C ALA A 113 -1.48 -23.31 -18.27
N GLY A 114 -1.56 -22.52 -17.21
CA GLY A 114 -2.78 -22.37 -16.45
C GLY A 114 -2.80 -21.08 -15.64
N GLY A 115 -3.92 -20.85 -14.98
CA GLY A 115 -4.12 -19.72 -14.09
C GLY A 115 -5.37 -19.89 -13.25
N THR A 116 -5.34 -19.34 -12.04
CA THR A 116 -6.42 -19.36 -11.07
C THR A 116 -6.70 -17.94 -10.60
N THR A 117 -7.95 -17.63 -10.32
CA THR A 117 -8.35 -16.42 -9.59
C THR A 117 -9.47 -16.75 -8.62
N ALA A 118 -9.62 -15.94 -7.59
CA ALA A 118 -10.81 -15.91 -6.76
C ALA A 118 -11.45 -14.52 -6.87
N VAL A 119 -12.78 -14.45 -6.92
CA VAL A 119 -13.52 -13.19 -7.04
C VAL A 119 -14.65 -13.14 -6.02
N ALA A 120 -14.91 -11.96 -5.47
CA ALA A 120 -15.96 -11.78 -4.49
C ALA A 120 -17.34 -12.07 -5.11
N ASN A 121 -18.23 -12.72 -4.36
CA ASN A 121 -19.62 -12.87 -4.75
C ASN A 121 -20.42 -11.66 -4.28
N ALA A 122 -20.91 -10.86 -5.23
CA ALA A 122 -21.68 -9.64 -4.95
C ALA A 122 -23.03 -9.91 -4.25
N LEU A 123 -23.51 -11.17 -4.25
CA LEU A 123 -24.75 -11.56 -3.57
C LEU A 123 -24.55 -11.85 -2.08
N VAL A 124 -23.33 -12.16 -1.66
CA VAL A 124 -23.01 -12.39 -0.25
C VAL A 124 -22.59 -11.08 0.35
N THR A 125 -23.52 -10.45 1.05
CA THR A 125 -23.19 -9.33 1.93
C THR A 125 -22.75 -9.90 3.26
N ASP A 126 -21.48 -9.73 3.59
CA ASP A 126 -21.04 -9.96 4.96
C ASP A 126 -21.51 -8.78 5.82
N ASP A 127 -22.26 -9.07 6.90
CA ASP A 127 -22.61 -8.08 7.91
C ASP A 127 -21.38 -7.74 8.79
N ASP A 128 -20.35 -8.61 8.78
CA ASP A 128 -19.07 -8.46 9.48
C ASP A 128 -17.92 -8.11 8.50
N ARG A 129 -18.13 -7.14 7.61
CA ARG A 129 -17.04 -6.68 6.72
C ARG A 129 -15.81 -6.29 7.55
N PRO A 130 -14.62 -6.86 7.28
CA PRO A 130 -13.43 -6.46 7.98
C PRO A 130 -13.16 -4.98 7.69
N GLY A 131 -12.85 -4.22 8.75
CA GLY A 131 -12.40 -2.84 8.59
C GLY A 131 -11.06 -2.82 7.86
N LEU A 132 -10.98 -2.06 6.77
CA LEU A 132 -9.73 -1.80 6.06
C LEU A 132 -9.20 -0.44 6.51
N ALA A 133 -7.98 -0.42 7.03
CA ALA A 133 -7.21 0.80 7.26
C ALA A 133 -5.99 0.80 6.34
N ILE A 134 -5.72 1.93 5.71
CA ILE A 134 -4.58 2.12 4.82
C ILE A 134 -3.74 3.26 5.38
N VAL A 135 -2.44 3.06 5.42
CA VAL A 135 -1.48 4.10 5.82
C VAL A 135 -0.52 4.36 4.66
N TYR A 136 -0.26 5.63 4.38
CA TYR A 136 0.60 6.08 3.29
C TYR A 136 1.73 6.98 3.81
N PRO A 137 3.01 6.67 3.51
CA PRO A 137 4.12 7.55 3.83
C PRO A 137 4.27 8.64 2.75
N LEU A 138 4.14 9.90 3.14
CA LEU A 138 4.44 11.06 2.31
C LEU A 138 5.89 11.48 2.57
N THR A 139 6.78 11.03 1.70
CA THR A 139 8.24 11.13 1.83
C THR A 139 8.89 11.56 0.52
N VAL A 140 10.21 11.79 0.57
CA VAL A 140 11.05 12.01 -0.62
C VAL A 140 12.16 10.95 -0.68
N PRO A 141 12.91 10.82 -1.80
CA PRO A 141 13.98 9.84 -1.93
C PRO A 141 15.01 9.87 -0.78
N ALA A 142 15.56 8.70 -0.45
CA ALA A 142 16.43 8.48 0.71
C ALA A 142 17.84 9.06 0.56
N ASP A 143 18.25 9.46 -0.65
CA ASP A 143 19.56 10.06 -0.93
C ASP A 143 19.63 11.56 -0.61
N GLU A 144 18.52 12.16 -0.19
CA GLU A 144 18.49 13.55 0.29
C GLU A 144 18.98 13.67 1.74
N GLY A 145 19.63 14.79 2.05
CA GLY A 145 20.01 15.12 3.42
C GLY A 145 18.81 15.46 4.31
N GLY A 146 19.11 15.90 5.54
CA GLY A 146 18.09 16.31 6.50
C GLY A 146 17.27 17.53 6.05
N ILE A 147 17.74 18.31 5.07
CA ILE A 147 17.06 19.50 4.54
C ILE A 147 17.03 19.45 3.01
N LEU A 148 15.87 19.77 2.44
CA LEU A 148 15.62 19.72 1.01
C LEU A 148 15.93 21.08 0.37
N PRO A 149 16.76 21.12 -0.70
CA PRO A 149 17.12 22.38 -1.33
C PRO A 149 15.95 22.94 -2.17
N ALA A 150 15.93 24.26 -2.33
CA ALA A 150 14.82 24.99 -2.96
C ALA A 150 14.55 24.56 -4.41
N ASP A 151 15.58 24.21 -5.18
CA ASP A 151 15.43 23.73 -6.56
C ASP A 151 14.75 22.35 -6.63
N ARG A 152 15.04 21.45 -5.68
CA ARG A 152 14.35 20.17 -5.53
C ARG A 152 12.90 20.37 -5.10
N LEU A 153 12.65 21.24 -4.12
CA LEU A 153 11.31 21.60 -3.69
C LEU A 153 10.48 22.17 -4.86
N ALA A 154 11.03 23.08 -5.66
CA ALA A 154 10.37 23.60 -6.86
C ALA A 154 10.04 22.48 -7.86
N SER A 155 10.97 21.56 -8.11
CA SER A 155 10.75 20.44 -9.03
C SER A 155 9.70 19.45 -8.51
N TRP A 156 9.66 19.17 -7.21
CA TRP A 156 8.78 18.16 -6.63
C TRP A 156 7.38 18.65 -6.29
N THR A 157 7.22 19.95 -6.07
CA THR A 157 5.93 20.60 -5.84
C THR A 157 5.34 21.22 -7.11
N GLY A 158 6.07 21.15 -8.24
CA GLY A 158 5.53 21.52 -9.54
C GLY A 158 4.33 20.65 -9.99
N PRO A 159 3.65 21.00 -11.08
CA PRO A 159 2.37 20.38 -11.48
C PRO A 159 2.40 18.86 -11.72
N THR A 160 3.57 18.31 -12.07
CA THR A 160 3.78 16.86 -12.24
C THR A 160 4.85 16.33 -11.29
N GLY A 161 5.18 17.10 -10.26
CA GLY A 161 6.23 16.80 -9.31
C GLY A 161 5.91 15.61 -8.43
N LEU A 162 6.94 15.04 -7.79
CA LEU A 162 6.79 13.89 -6.92
C LEU A 162 5.78 14.14 -5.79
N LEU A 163 5.99 15.21 -5.02
CA LEU A 163 5.18 15.53 -3.84
C LEU A 163 3.75 15.93 -4.22
N THR A 164 3.58 16.63 -5.34
CA THR A 164 2.24 16.96 -5.86
C THR A 164 1.45 15.71 -6.18
N ARG A 165 2.04 14.74 -6.90
CA ARG A 165 1.36 13.48 -7.21
C ARG A 165 1.05 12.64 -5.96
N GLN A 166 1.95 12.63 -4.98
CA GLN A 166 1.68 11.95 -3.70
C GLN A 166 0.49 12.58 -2.98
N LEU A 167 0.48 13.91 -2.84
CA LEU A 167 -0.60 14.64 -2.17
C LEU A 167 -1.95 14.44 -2.89
N GLU A 168 -1.97 14.54 -4.22
CA GLU A 168 -3.18 14.32 -5.03
C GLU A 168 -3.72 12.88 -4.92
N ALA A 169 -2.84 11.89 -4.72
CA ALA A 169 -3.24 10.49 -4.58
C ALA A 169 -3.92 10.21 -3.24
N VAL A 170 -3.59 10.96 -2.18
CA VAL A 170 -4.04 10.67 -0.81
C VAL A 170 -5.08 11.66 -0.27
N SER A 171 -5.10 12.89 -0.77
CA SER A 171 -5.99 13.94 -0.27
C SER A 171 -7.46 13.56 -0.38
N GLY A 172 -8.16 13.53 0.75
CA GLY A 172 -9.57 13.13 0.86
C GLY A 172 -9.84 11.63 0.70
N ALA A 173 -8.82 10.81 0.43
CA ALA A 173 -8.95 9.36 0.45
C ALA A 173 -9.05 8.84 1.90
N GLY A 174 -9.62 7.65 2.08
CA GLY A 174 -9.71 6.98 3.39
C GLY A 174 -8.38 6.39 3.86
N VAL A 175 -7.31 7.21 3.88
CA VAL A 175 -5.94 6.80 4.23
C VAL A 175 -5.39 7.70 5.33
N ALA A 176 -4.69 7.12 6.30
CA ALA A 176 -3.87 7.88 7.24
C ALA A 176 -2.52 8.22 6.58
N VAL A 177 -2.04 9.45 6.72
CA VAL A 177 -0.85 9.93 6.03
C VAL A 177 0.26 10.21 7.05
N GLY A 178 1.34 9.44 6.96
CA GLY A 178 2.57 9.72 7.69
C GLY A 178 3.35 10.78 6.94
N ILE A 179 3.56 11.96 7.52
CA ILE A 179 4.28 13.07 6.88
C ILE A 179 5.72 13.08 7.38
N ASP A 180 6.68 13.06 6.46
CA ASP A 180 8.08 13.29 6.81
C ASP A 180 8.29 14.77 7.19
N PRO A 181 8.61 15.08 8.47
CA PRO A 181 8.72 16.46 8.94
C PRO A 181 9.82 17.26 8.21
N ARG A 182 10.78 16.60 7.54
CA ARG A 182 11.79 17.32 6.76
C ARG A 182 11.18 18.14 5.62
N ILE A 183 10.03 17.73 5.08
CA ILE A 183 9.36 18.42 3.97
C ILE A 183 8.82 19.79 4.42
N PRO A 184 7.89 19.88 5.40
CA PRO A 184 7.38 21.17 5.85
C PRO A 184 8.48 22.06 6.42
N VAL A 185 9.43 21.51 7.18
CA VAL A 185 10.57 22.27 7.72
C VAL A 185 11.40 22.90 6.59
N SER A 186 11.75 22.14 5.55
CA SER A 186 12.59 22.65 4.46
C SER A 186 11.90 23.76 3.67
N ILE A 187 10.57 23.69 3.50
CA ILE A 187 9.81 24.75 2.83
C ILE A 187 9.74 25.99 3.72
N ARG A 188 9.41 25.81 5.01
CA ARG A 188 9.26 26.92 5.97
C ARG A 188 10.56 27.66 6.26
N ALA A 189 11.68 26.95 6.31
CA ALA A 189 12.99 27.54 6.58
C ALA A 189 13.47 28.51 5.49
N LEU A 190 12.93 28.39 4.26
CA LEU A 190 13.25 29.28 3.15
C LEU A 190 12.53 30.64 3.22
N GLY A 191 11.51 30.80 4.07
CA GLY A 191 10.75 32.05 4.18
C GLY A 191 10.30 32.59 2.82
N SER A 192 10.57 33.88 2.55
CA SER A 192 10.27 34.52 1.26
C SER A 192 11.09 34.02 0.06
N SER A 193 12.16 33.25 0.29
CA SER A 193 12.92 32.55 -0.76
C SER A 193 12.33 31.18 -1.14
N ALA A 194 11.24 30.74 -0.48
CA ALA A 194 10.57 29.49 -0.82
C ALA A 194 9.98 29.53 -2.25
N PRO A 195 10.10 28.44 -3.05
CA PRO A 195 9.42 28.35 -4.33
C PRO A 195 7.90 28.51 -4.18
N GLU A 196 7.27 29.31 -5.05
CA GLU A 196 5.81 29.54 -5.01
C GLU A 196 5.02 28.23 -5.03
N SER A 197 5.43 27.27 -5.86
CA SER A 197 4.80 25.94 -5.91
C SER A 197 4.91 25.18 -4.59
N ALA A 198 6.00 25.36 -3.84
CA ALA A 198 6.21 24.70 -2.57
C ALA A 198 5.36 25.32 -1.45
N VAL A 199 5.21 26.65 -1.47
CA VAL A 199 4.29 27.35 -0.56
C VAL A 199 2.85 26.89 -0.81
N SER A 200 2.40 26.90 -2.07
CA SER A 200 1.05 26.42 -2.41
C SER A 200 0.83 24.95 -2.08
N TRP A 201 1.84 24.10 -2.27
CA TRP A 201 1.77 22.70 -1.89
C TRP A 201 1.66 22.52 -0.37
N LEU A 202 2.39 23.31 0.41
CA LEU A 202 2.35 23.26 1.88
C LEU A 202 0.98 23.70 2.41
N GLU A 203 0.36 24.71 1.80
CA GLU A 203 -1.02 25.13 2.10
C GLU A 203 -2.01 24.00 1.80
N ALA A 204 -1.90 23.36 0.64
CA ALA A 204 -2.75 22.22 0.29
C ALA A 204 -2.55 21.01 1.22
N LEU A 205 -1.33 20.76 1.70
CA LEU A 205 -1.05 19.75 2.71
C LEU A 205 -1.73 20.08 4.05
N ALA A 206 -1.68 21.36 4.48
CA ALA A 206 -2.30 21.82 5.73
C ALA A 206 -3.83 21.76 5.72
N GLU A 207 -4.46 21.89 4.54
CA GLU A 207 -5.91 21.81 4.37
C GLU A 207 -6.44 20.38 4.17
N MET A 208 -5.56 19.38 4.13
CA MET A 208 -5.92 18.00 3.87
C MET A 208 -6.82 17.44 4.99
N PRO A 209 -7.96 16.79 4.67
CA PRO A 209 -8.91 16.31 5.69
C PRO A 209 -8.52 14.97 6.33
N ASN A 210 -7.40 14.39 5.92
CA ASN A 210 -6.94 13.07 6.33
C ASN A 210 -6.45 13.06 7.79
N GLU A 211 -6.47 11.89 8.42
CA GLU A 211 -5.68 11.65 9.63
C GLU A 211 -4.19 11.73 9.26
N VAL A 212 -3.43 12.58 9.92
CA VAL A 212 -2.00 12.81 9.72
C VAL A 212 -1.20 12.58 11.01
N PHE A 213 0.02 12.06 10.86
CA PHE A 213 0.99 11.85 11.94
C PHE A 213 2.42 12.08 11.45
N PRO A 214 3.37 12.44 12.35
CA PRO A 214 4.76 12.62 11.95
C PRO A 214 5.44 11.27 11.73
N LEU A 215 6.18 11.14 10.63
CA LEU A 215 7.20 10.10 10.49
C LEU A 215 8.46 10.47 11.28
N ALA A 216 9.33 9.49 11.50
CA ALA A 216 10.66 9.76 12.00
C ALA A 216 11.40 10.70 11.02
N TYR A 217 12.03 11.74 11.55
CA TYR A 217 12.62 12.81 10.75
C TYR A 217 13.60 12.26 9.72
N ALA A 218 13.40 12.59 8.43
CA ALA A 218 14.25 12.14 7.34
C ALA A 218 14.41 10.61 7.26
N ASP A 219 13.31 9.87 7.50
CA ASP A 219 13.25 8.41 7.41
C ASP A 219 14.20 7.70 8.39
N ALA A 220 14.39 8.29 9.58
CA ALA A 220 15.26 7.72 10.59
C ALA A 220 14.69 6.40 11.16
N ASP A 221 15.48 5.34 11.14
CA ASP A 221 15.07 4.01 11.62
C ASP A 221 14.96 4.00 13.16
N LEU A 222 13.72 3.94 13.66
CA LEU A 222 13.42 3.91 15.08
C LEU A 222 13.95 2.64 15.76
N ALA A 223 13.82 1.48 15.11
CA ALA A 223 14.27 0.21 15.68
C ALA A 223 15.80 0.15 15.78
N ALA A 224 16.50 0.60 14.73
CA ALA A 224 17.96 0.71 14.77
C ALA A 224 18.45 1.64 15.88
N GLN A 225 17.77 2.78 16.10
CA GLN A 225 18.07 3.71 17.20
C GLN A 225 17.86 3.08 18.58
N SER A 226 16.73 2.39 18.76
CA SER A 226 16.42 1.65 19.97
C SER A 226 17.49 0.60 20.28
N GLN A 227 17.89 -0.18 19.28
CA GLN A 227 18.91 -1.22 19.40
C GLN A 227 20.33 -0.68 19.58
N ALA A 228 20.59 0.55 19.12
CA ALA A 228 21.81 1.29 19.44
C ALA A 228 21.85 1.78 20.91
N GLY A 229 20.77 1.59 21.67
CA GLY A 229 20.68 1.94 23.08
C GLY A 229 20.27 3.39 23.33
N LEU A 230 19.63 4.05 22.37
CA LEU A 230 19.04 5.36 22.58
C LEU A 230 17.76 5.24 23.42
N ASP A 231 17.63 6.12 24.41
CA ASP A 231 16.48 6.12 25.33
C ASP A 231 15.21 6.74 24.72
N ALA A 232 15.36 7.49 23.62
CA ALA A 232 14.29 8.09 22.85
C ALA A 232 14.72 8.26 21.38
N PRO A 233 13.78 8.42 20.43
CA PRO A 233 14.10 8.77 19.05
C PRO A 233 14.94 10.05 18.97
N LEU A 234 15.85 10.11 18.01
CA LEU A 234 16.65 11.29 17.71
C LEU A 234 15.78 12.40 17.15
N GLU A 235 16.01 13.60 17.66
CA GLU A 235 15.43 14.84 17.14
C GLU A 235 16.48 15.63 16.35
N PRO A 236 16.07 16.48 15.40
CA PRO A 236 16.98 17.43 14.76
C PRO A 236 17.74 18.29 15.78
N ILE A 237 19.03 18.50 15.55
CA ILE A 237 19.92 19.26 16.45
C ILE A 237 19.65 20.79 16.37
N GLY A 238 18.95 21.23 15.32
CA GLY A 238 18.46 22.59 15.10
C GLY A 238 18.57 23.05 13.64
N PHE A 239 17.98 24.19 13.32
CA PHE A 239 17.88 24.71 11.94
C PHE A 239 18.49 26.11 11.74
N ALA A 240 19.13 26.68 12.77
CA ALA A 240 19.66 28.05 12.72
C ALA A 240 20.61 28.32 11.54
N ASP A 241 21.38 27.30 11.09
CA ASP A 241 22.36 27.46 10.00
C ASP A 241 21.72 27.48 8.59
N ILE A 242 20.45 27.10 8.46
CA ILE A 242 19.73 27.07 7.17
C ILE A 242 18.69 28.19 7.02
N VAL A 243 18.40 28.91 8.10
CA VAL A 243 17.45 30.02 8.11
C VAL A 243 18.20 31.31 7.83
N ASP A 244 17.86 32.00 6.74
CA ASP A 244 18.33 33.36 6.50
C ASP A 244 17.31 34.35 7.12
N PRO A 245 17.67 35.13 8.17
CA PRO A 245 16.76 36.11 8.76
C PRO A 245 16.23 37.15 7.76
N ALA A 246 16.96 37.42 6.67
CA ALA A 246 16.50 38.33 5.62
C ALA A 246 15.23 37.82 4.91
N ASP A 247 15.02 36.50 4.86
CA ASP A 247 13.86 35.89 4.23
C ASP A 247 12.57 36.02 5.05
N PHE A 248 12.65 36.51 6.30
CA PHE A 248 11.53 36.63 7.25
C PHE A 248 11.19 38.07 7.63
N ALA A 249 11.60 39.04 6.79
CA ALA A 249 11.27 40.45 7.00
C ALA A 249 9.76 40.74 6.89
N GLU A 250 9.03 39.93 6.13
CA GLU A 250 7.59 40.06 5.88
C GLU A 250 6.82 38.87 6.48
N PRO A 251 5.52 39.03 6.80
CA PRO A 251 4.68 37.93 7.26
C PRO A 251 4.66 36.76 6.27
N GLN A 252 4.79 35.55 6.80
CA GLN A 252 4.64 34.32 6.01
C GLN A 252 3.16 33.98 5.82
N GLY A 253 2.85 33.23 4.75
CA GLY A 253 1.50 32.70 4.51
C GLY A 253 1.00 31.77 5.62
N PRO A 254 -0.27 31.37 5.61
CA PRO A 254 -0.90 30.61 6.70
C PRO A 254 -0.23 29.26 7.01
N ALA A 255 0.42 28.62 6.03
CA ALA A 255 1.16 27.36 6.23
C ALA A 255 2.65 27.56 6.55
N GLY A 256 3.14 28.81 6.48
CA GLY A 256 4.52 29.17 6.83
C GLY A 256 4.78 29.07 8.34
N ALA A 257 6.06 29.09 8.71
CA ALA A 257 6.41 29.28 10.12
C ALA A 257 6.01 30.70 10.53
N THR A 258 5.22 30.82 11.60
CA THR A 258 4.75 32.12 12.08
C THR A 258 5.81 32.79 12.94
N THR A 259 6.16 34.03 12.67
CA THR A 259 7.00 34.87 13.52
C THR A 259 6.50 36.32 13.51
N ALA A 260 6.98 37.15 14.44
CA ALA A 260 6.88 38.58 14.30
C ALA A 260 7.71 39.04 13.08
N PRO A 261 7.25 40.00 12.26
CA PRO A 261 8.03 40.49 11.12
C PRO A 261 9.44 40.91 11.52
N GLY A 262 10.45 40.36 10.83
CA GLY A 262 11.87 40.62 11.10
C GLY A 262 12.53 39.71 12.14
N GLU A 263 11.82 38.69 12.64
CA GLU A 263 12.37 37.64 13.50
C GLU A 263 12.43 36.30 12.76
N ALA A 264 13.57 35.62 12.88
CA ALA A 264 13.76 34.28 12.31
C ALA A 264 12.97 33.24 13.12
N PRO A 265 12.36 32.22 12.48
CA PRO A 265 11.61 31.20 13.19
C PRO A 265 12.52 30.34 14.07
N THR A 266 11.97 29.94 15.21
CA THR A 266 12.55 28.93 16.09
C THR A 266 12.40 27.53 15.49
N ASP A 267 13.22 26.60 15.97
CA ASP A 267 13.13 25.19 15.54
C ASP A 267 11.73 24.61 15.81
N ALA A 268 11.10 25.02 16.91
CA ALA A 268 9.74 24.63 17.26
C ALA A 268 8.72 25.14 16.23
N GLU A 269 8.80 26.42 15.82
CA GLU A 269 7.92 26.99 14.79
C GLU A 269 8.11 26.35 13.42
N LEU A 270 9.34 25.92 13.08
CA LEU A 270 9.61 25.20 11.84
C LEU A 270 8.97 23.81 11.83
N LEU A 271 9.05 23.09 12.95
CA LEU A 271 8.50 21.74 13.13
C LEU A 271 6.99 21.72 13.43
N ASP A 272 6.40 22.85 13.81
CA ASP A 272 5.02 22.91 14.29
C ASP A 272 4.00 22.51 13.21
N TRP A 273 3.25 21.44 13.45
CA TRP A 273 2.24 20.97 12.50
C TRP A 273 1.05 20.41 13.27
N ASP A 274 -0.16 20.64 12.77
CA ASP A 274 -1.40 20.17 13.41
C ASP A 274 -1.62 18.67 13.10
N PHE A 275 -0.79 17.84 13.71
CA PHE A 275 -0.91 16.40 13.61
C PHE A 275 -2.12 15.90 14.39
N THR A 276 -3.01 15.18 13.70
CA THR A 276 -4.17 14.52 14.35
C THR A 276 -3.76 13.38 15.28
N ARG A 277 -2.56 12.81 15.08
CA ARG A 277 -1.95 11.76 15.89
C ARG A 277 -0.45 12.01 16.04
N THR A 278 0.06 11.83 17.25
CA THR A 278 1.49 12.00 17.58
C THR A 278 2.07 10.81 18.33
N ASP A 279 1.26 9.77 18.56
CA ASP A 279 1.59 8.59 19.35
C ASP A 279 2.01 7.37 18.49
N LEU A 280 2.15 7.55 17.18
CA LEU A 280 2.41 6.47 16.22
C LEU A 280 3.91 6.32 15.93
N ALA A 281 4.46 5.13 16.19
CA ALA A 281 5.76 4.70 15.64
C ALA A 281 5.53 3.89 14.35
N TRP A 282 6.33 4.15 13.32
CA TRP A 282 6.35 3.32 12.12
C TRP A 282 7.79 2.90 11.79
N PRO A 283 8.32 1.85 12.47
CA PRO A 283 9.66 1.33 12.22
C PRO A 283 9.74 0.62 10.86
N ALA A 284 10.96 0.42 10.38
CA ALA A 284 11.21 -0.31 9.15
C ALA A 284 10.74 -1.78 9.24
N ASP A 285 10.45 -2.35 8.08
CA ASP A 285 10.05 -3.75 7.95
C ASP A 285 11.15 -4.68 8.48
N ASP A 286 10.74 -5.70 9.24
CA ASP A 286 11.60 -6.78 9.75
C ASP A 286 12.80 -6.30 10.60
N THR A 287 12.69 -5.14 11.25
CA THR A 287 13.75 -4.56 12.08
C THR A 287 13.47 -4.60 13.57
N VAL A 288 12.20 -4.75 13.99
CA VAL A 288 11.80 -4.60 15.40
C VAL A 288 12.25 -5.78 16.23
N ALA A 289 12.98 -5.51 17.32
CA ALA A 289 13.42 -6.49 18.29
C ALA A 289 12.67 -6.37 19.63
N SER A 290 12.77 -7.41 20.46
CA SER A 290 12.18 -7.40 21.81
C SER A 290 12.65 -6.20 22.64
N GLY A 291 11.71 -5.47 23.22
CA GLY A 291 11.97 -4.26 24.01
C GLY A 291 12.02 -2.96 23.21
N ASP A 292 12.00 -3.00 21.87
CA ASP A 292 11.98 -1.77 21.06
C ASP A 292 10.70 -0.96 21.26
N LEU A 293 9.55 -1.63 21.37
CA LEU A 293 8.26 -0.97 21.61
C LEU A 293 8.22 -0.19 22.93
N ASP A 294 8.96 -0.64 23.96
CA ASP A 294 9.09 0.09 25.22
C ASP A 294 9.92 1.37 25.05
N ARG A 295 10.96 1.35 24.19
CA ARG A 295 11.75 2.54 23.88
C ARG A 295 10.97 3.54 23.04
N PHE A 296 10.18 3.08 22.07
CA PHE A 296 9.29 3.94 21.31
C PHE A 296 8.30 4.66 22.24
N ALA A 297 7.69 3.90 23.17
CA ALA A 297 6.75 4.45 24.13
C ALA A 297 7.41 5.43 25.12
N ALA A 298 8.68 5.24 25.48
CA ALA A 298 9.43 6.20 26.29
C ALA A 298 9.61 7.56 25.59
N GLY A 299 9.69 7.56 24.26
CA GLY A 299 9.64 8.76 23.41
C GLY A 299 8.24 9.28 23.08
N GLY A 300 7.18 8.74 23.70
CA GLY A 300 5.79 9.14 23.45
C GLY A 300 5.07 8.40 22.32
N LEU A 301 5.77 7.53 21.59
CA LEU A 301 5.20 6.74 20.49
C LEU A 301 4.60 5.43 21.03
N THR A 302 3.38 5.52 21.57
CA THR A 302 2.75 4.42 22.31
C THR A 302 2.07 3.33 21.48
N THR A 303 1.87 3.56 20.18
CA THR A 303 1.29 2.59 19.24
C THR A 303 2.22 2.41 18.05
N ALA A 304 2.55 1.17 17.67
CA ALA A 304 3.42 0.89 16.53
C ALA A 304 2.67 0.32 15.31
N ILE A 305 2.96 0.83 14.11
CA ILE A 305 2.55 0.25 12.83
C ILE A 305 3.66 -0.73 12.42
N LEU A 306 3.34 -2.02 12.35
CA LEU A 306 4.31 -3.10 12.19
C LEU A 306 4.07 -3.87 10.89
N ALA A 307 5.14 -4.13 10.14
CA ALA A 307 5.14 -5.10 9.06
C ALA A 307 4.91 -6.54 9.59
N PRO A 308 4.42 -7.47 8.76
CA PRO A 308 4.19 -8.86 9.17
C PRO A 308 5.41 -9.54 9.80
N GLY A 309 6.63 -9.32 9.27
CA GLY A 309 7.84 -9.97 9.79
C GLY A 309 8.46 -9.27 11.01
N ASN A 310 7.90 -8.16 11.48
CA ASN A 310 8.22 -7.59 12.80
C ASN A 310 7.57 -8.37 13.96
N VAL A 311 6.66 -9.30 13.67
CA VAL A 311 5.89 -10.02 14.69
C VAL A 311 5.85 -11.52 14.38
N GLU A 312 5.78 -12.33 15.43
CA GLU A 312 5.50 -13.77 15.28
C GLU A 312 3.98 -14.00 15.35
N PRO A 313 3.36 -14.65 14.36
CA PRO A 313 1.94 -14.94 14.41
C PRO A 313 1.60 -15.86 15.59
N THR A 314 0.69 -15.41 16.47
CA THR A 314 0.04 -16.33 17.41
C THR A 314 -1.03 -17.09 16.63
N GLY A 315 -0.87 -18.42 16.46
CA GLY A 315 -1.73 -19.21 15.58
C GLY A 315 -3.24 -18.93 15.73
N GLY A 316 -3.94 -18.82 14.60
CA GLY A 316 -5.36 -18.42 14.52
C GLY A 316 -5.55 -17.15 13.68
N ALA A 317 -6.80 -16.70 13.54
CA ALA A 317 -7.11 -15.41 12.92
C ALA A 317 -6.75 -14.28 13.89
N ALA A 318 -5.90 -13.34 13.45
CA ALA A 318 -5.53 -12.15 14.20
C ALA A 318 -6.10 -10.91 13.52
N ASN A 319 -6.63 -9.98 14.32
CA ASN A 319 -6.99 -8.66 13.83
C ASN A 319 -5.72 -7.83 13.60
N ALA A 320 -5.79 -6.84 12.71
CA ALA A 320 -4.69 -5.88 12.52
C ALA A 320 -4.33 -5.17 13.83
N ALA A 321 -5.33 -4.78 14.63
CA ALA A 321 -5.09 -4.24 15.97
C ALA A 321 -4.68 -5.36 16.94
N ALA A 322 -3.52 -5.18 17.56
CA ALA A 322 -2.91 -6.13 18.50
C ALA A 322 -2.34 -5.41 19.73
N THR A 323 -2.08 -6.21 20.77
CA THR A 323 -1.28 -5.79 21.92
C THR A 323 -0.04 -6.66 21.99
N ILE A 324 1.14 -6.06 21.87
CA ILE A 324 2.43 -6.77 21.85
C ILE A 324 3.26 -6.23 23.02
N ASP A 325 3.67 -7.12 23.92
CA ASP A 325 4.38 -6.76 25.16
C ASP A 325 3.69 -5.65 25.98
N GLY A 326 2.35 -5.60 25.94
CA GLY A 326 1.55 -4.58 26.62
C GLY A 326 1.47 -3.23 25.90
N ARG A 327 2.00 -3.12 24.68
CA ARG A 327 1.95 -1.93 23.82
C ARG A 327 0.94 -2.10 22.70
N GLY A 328 0.33 -0.99 22.27
CA GLY A 328 -0.57 -0.98 21.13
C GLY A 328 0.20 -1.25 19.84
N ALA A 329 -0.34 -2.09 18.98
CA ALA A 329 0.22 -2.33 17.66
C ALA A 329 -0.89 -2.43 16.60
N VAL A 330 -0.56 -2.01 15.38
CA VAL A 330 -1.32 -2.30 14.18
C VAL A 330 -0.39 -3.07 13.25
N VAL A 331 -0.69 -4.34 13.02
CA VAL A 331 0.09 -5.23 12.15
C VAL A 331 -0.51 -5.23 10.76
N ALA A 332 0.29 -4.88 9.76
CA ALA A 332 -0.12 -4.93 8.37
C ALA A 332 -0.37 -6.38 7.92
N ASP A 333 -1.35 -6.58 7.05
CA ASP A 333 -1.59 -7.88 6.42
C ASP A 333 -0.60 -8.08 5.27
N GLY A 334 0.25 -9.11 5.33
CA GLY A 334 1.27 -9.35 4.30
C GLY A 334 0.70 -9.64 2.91
N ARG A 335 -0.47 -10.27 2.82
CA ARG A 335 -1.11 -10.59 1.52
C ARG A 335 -1.66 -9.33 0.86
N LEU A 336 -2.09 -8.35 1.65
CA LEU A 336 -2.58 -7.07 1.14
C LEU A 336 -1.45 -6.05 0.94
N GLN A 337 -0.38 -6.11 1.74
CA GLN A 337 0.72 -5.17 1.69
C GLN A 337 1.51 -5.27 0.38
N ASP A 338 1.88 -6.49 -0.04
CA ASP A 338 2.76 -6.67 -1.21
C ASP A 338 2.15 -6.12 -2.51
N PRO A 339 0.87 -6.39 -2.85
CA PRO A 339 0.27 -5.84 -4.06
C PRO A 339 0.10 -4.32 -4.05
N LEU A 340 0.02 -3.69 -2.87
CA LEU A 340 -0.16 -2.24 -2.71
C LEU A 340 1.15 -1.45 -2.86
N ARG A 341 2.30 -2.12 -2.84
CA ARG A 341 3.63 -1.50 -2.94
C ARG A 341 4.25 -1.57 -4.35
N LEU A 342 3.54 -2.18 -5.31
CA LEU A 342 3.98 -2.37 -6.70
C LEU A 342 3.83 -1.12 -7.58
#